data_AF-A0A2U3IAE6-F1
#
_entry.id   AF-A0A2U3IAE6-F1
#
_cell.length_a   1.000
_cell.length_b   1.000
_cell.length_c   1.000
_cell.angle_alpha   90.00
_cell.angle_beta   90.00
_cell.angle_gamma   90.00
#
_symmetry.space_group_name_H-M   'P 1'
#
loop_
_entity.id
_entity.type
_entity.pdbx_description
1 polymer ?
#
loop_
_entity_poly.entity_id
_entity_poly.type
_entity_poly.pdbx_seq_one_letter_code
_entity_poly.pdbx_strand_id
1 'polypeptide(L)'
;MKRLSMLSALALALAGCAAGGMQQSTTNLSATQCRDLTALKNHAPPSRERNLSELAALERAGYDPSKWYDPYYPDDLHAAQRQVDRWYQAECPQARAD
;
A
#
# COMPACT_ATOMS: atom_id res chain seq x y z
N MET A 1 32.08 -21.00 -58.24
CA MET A 1 30.64 -21.08 -57.89
C MET A 1 30.47 -20.81 -56.40
N LYS A 2 29.56 -19.90 -56.11
CA LYS A 2 29.37 -19.11 -54.90
C LYS A 2 28.60 -19.93 -53.85
N ARG A 3 29.17 -20.18 -52.67
CA ARG A 3 28.41 -20.67 -51.51
C ARG A 3 28.19 -19.50 -50.56
N LEU A 4 27.01 -18.88 -50.69
CA LEU A 4 26.54 -17.85 -49.77
C LEU A 4 26.34 -18.50 -48.39
N SER A 5 27.30 -18.30 -47.49
CA SER A 5 27.11 -18.55 -46.07
C SER A 5 26.46 -17.30 -45.46
N MET A 6 25.18 -17.10 -45.77
CA MET A 6 24.31 -16.22 -44.99
C MET A 6 23.78 -17.03 -43.81
N LEU A 7 24.49 -16.99 -42.68
CA LEU A 7 24.01 -17.56 -41.43
C LEU A 7 23.97 -16.44 -40.39
N SER A 8 22.74 -15.95 -40.19
CA SER A 8 22.15 -15.46 -38.95
C SER A 8 23.08 -14.87 -37.89
N ALA A 9 23.09 -13.55 -37.81
CA ALA A 9 23.34 -12.84 -36.55
C ALA A 9 22.21 -11.81 -36.34
N LEU A 10 20.99 -12.32 -36.14
CA LEU A 10 19.86 -11.52 -35.67
C LEU A 10 20.08 -11.27 -34.18
N ALA A 11 20.88 -10.24 -33.86
CA ALA A 11 21.08 -9.78 -32.49
C ALA A 11 19.80 -9.10 -32.00
N LEU A 12 18.89 -9.90 -31.43
CA LEU A 12 17.73 -9.44 -30.68
C LEU A 12 18.22 -8.78 -29.37
N ALA A 13 18.56 -7.50 -29.46
CA ALA A 13 18.74 -6.65 -28.28
C ALA A 13 17.36 -6.25 -27.73
N LEU A 14 16.72 -7.18 -27.02
CA LEU A 14 15.54 -6.87 -26.21
C LEU A 14 16.03 -6.26 -24.88
N ALA A 15 16.27 -4.95 -24.90
CA ALA A 15 16.29 -4.16 -23.67
C ALA A 15 14.85 -4.09 -23.13
N GLY A 16 14.46 -5.12 -22.39
CA GLY A 16 13.23 -5.10 -21.62
C GLY A 16 13.37 -4.08 -20.50
N CYS A 17 12.76 -2.90 -20.64
CA CYS A 17 12.34 -2.13 -19.48
C CYS A 17 11.37 -3.01 -18.70
N ALA A 18 11.86 -3.67 -17.66
CA ALA A 18 11.02 -4.05 -16.54
C ALA A 18 10.53 -2.74 -15.92
N ALA A 19 9.50 -2.15 -16.52
CA ALA A 19 8.54 -1.37 -15.76
C ALA A 19 8.08 -2.36 -14.69
N GLY A 20 8.65 -2.23 -13.49
CA GLY A 20 8.35 -3.09 -12.36
C GLY A 20 6.85 -3.11 -12.24
N GLY A 21 6.25 -4.21 -12.70
CA GLY A 21 4.86 -4.46 -12.47
C GLY A 21 4.74 -4.31 -10.97
N MET A 22 4.01 -3.28 -10.55
CA MET A 22 3.62 -3.14 -9.16
C MET A 22 3.03 -4.49 -8.84
N GLN A 23 3.80 -5.30 -8.12
CA GLN A 23 3.27 -6.43 -7.41
C GLN A 23 2.08 -5.78 -6.71
N GLN A 24 0.87 -6.14 -7.10
CA GLN A 24 -0.29 -5.96 -6.24
C GLN A 24 0.01 -6.89 -5.07
N SER A 25 0.95 -6.45 -4.23
CA SER A 25 1.21 -7.01 -2.94
C SER A 25 -0.16 -7.03 -2.29
N THR A 26 -0.49 -8.15 -1.68
CA THR A 26 -1.67 -8.31 -0.83
C THR A 26 -1.55 -7.47 0.45
N THR A 27 -0.98 -6.27 0.34
CA THR A 27 -0.81 -5.28 1.40
C THR A 27 -2.17 -4.70 1.74
N ASN A 28 -2.39 -4.50 3.03
CA ASN A 28 -3.58 -3.89 3.54
C ASN A 28 -3.52 -2.37 3.41
N LEU A 29 -2.32 -1.79 3.44
CA LEU A 29 -2.09 -0.36 3.29
C LEU A 29 -1.46 -0.05 1.94
N SER A 30 -2.03 0.94 1.25
CA SER A 30 -1.41 1.55 0.07
C SER A 30 -0.24 2.45 0.46
N ALA A 31 0.64 2.76 -0.50
CA ALA A 31 1.74 3.71 -0.28
C ALA A 31 1.24 5.09 0.19
N THR A 32 0.08 5.53 -0.32
CA THR A 32 -0.59 6.76 0.13
C THR A 32 -1.03 6.66 1.58
N GLN A 33 -1.69 5.56 1.97
CA GLN A 33 -2.08 5.33 3.36
C GLN A 33 -0.86 5.30 4.29
N CYS A 34 0.23 4.64 3.91
CA CYS A 34 1.45 4.66 4.71
C CYS A 34 1.97 6.09 4.95
N ARG A 35 2.06 6.91 3.90
CA ARG A 35 2.51 8.31 4.03
C ARG A 35 1.56 9.13 4.93
N ASP A 36 0.26 8.99 4.72
CA ASP A 36 -0.74 9.80 5.43
C ASP A 36 -0.83 9.38 6.91
N LEU A 37 -0.81 8.08 7.21
CA LEU A 37 -0.74 7.54 8.57
C LEU A 37 0.56 7.95 9.28
N THR A 38 1.70 7.97 8.57
CA THR A 38 2.97 8.48 9.12
C THR A 38 2.82 9.94 9.55
N ALA A 39 2.22 10.76 8.69
CA ALA A 39 1.99 12.18 8.99
C ALA A 39 1.09 12.35 10.23
N LEU A 40 0.02 11.56 10.34
CA LEU A 40 -0.86 11.57 11.52
C LEU A 40 -0.12 11.12 12.79
N LYS A 41 0.66 10.04 12.73
CA LYS A 41 1.49 9.55 13.86
C LYS A 41 2.53 10.58 14.31
N ASN A 42 3.05 11.37 13.37
CA ASN A 42 3.99 12.47 13.63
C ASN A 42 3.29 13.80 13.98
N HIS A 43 2.03 13.75 14.38
CA HIS A 43 1.24 14.90 14.82
C HIS A 43 1.13 16.03 13.78
N ALA A 44 1.19 15.70 12.49
CA ALA A 44 0.89 16.68 11.45
C ALA A 44 -0.59 17.12 11.56
N PRO A 45 -0.93 18.36 11.19
CA PRO A 45 -2.32 18.83 11.25
C PRO A 45 -3.27 17.90 10.49
N PRO A 46 -4.46 17.57 11.03
CA PRO A 46 -5.42 16.75 10.31
C PRO A 46 -5.85 17.43 9.01
N SER A 47 -5.98 16.66 7.94
CA SER A 47 -6.54 17.11 6.66
C SER A 47 -7.62 16.14 6.21
N ARG A 48 -8.51 16.59 5.32
CA ARG A 48 -9.57 15.73 4.79
C ARG A 48 -8.98 14.48 4.12
N GLU A 49 -7.89 14.64 3.37
CA GLU A 49 -7.21 13.51 2.71
C GLU A 49 -6.69 12.50 3.74
N ARG A 50 -6.01 12.98 4.79
CA ARG A 50 -5.44 12.11 5.83
C ARG A 50 -6.53 11.35 6.59
N ASN A 51 -7.61 12.05 6.95
CA ASN A 51 -8.75 11.44 7.64
C ASN A 51 -9.43 10.37 6.78
N LEU A 52 -9.57 10.61 5.47
CA LEU A 52 -10.11 9.59 4.55
C LEU A 52 -9.16 8.40 4.38
N SER A 53 -7.85 8.65 4.40
CA SER A 53 -6.82 7.61 4.34
C SER A 53 -6.90 6.66 5.54
N GLU A 54 -7.01 7.23 6.75
CA GLU A 54 -7.19 6.50 8.00
C GLU A 54 -8.53 5.78 8.05
N LEU A 55 -9.63 6.44 7.67
CA LEU A 55 -10.95 5.83 7.63
C LEU A 55 -10.98 4.61 6.71
N ALA A 56 -10.43 4.72 5.50
CA ALA A 56 -10.36 3.60 4.56
C ALA A 56 -9.51 2.43 5.11
N ALA A 57 -8.49 2.71 5.92
CA ALA A 57 -7.70 1.68 6.59
C ALA A 57 -8.49 1.00 7.71
N LEU A 58 -9.25 1.77 8.51
CA LEU A 58 -10.13 1.26 9.56
C LEU A 58 -11.27 0.40 9.00
N GLU A 59 -11.92 0.85 7.92
CA GLU A 59 -12.95 0.08 7.22
C GLU A 59 -12.39 -1.26 6.71
N ARG A 60 -11.18 -1.23 6.14
CA ARG A 60 -10.49 -2.46 5.74
C ARG A 60 -10.15 -3.36 6.93
N ALA A 61 -9.86 -2.79 8.09
CA ALA A 61 -9.62 -3.50 9.35
C ALA A 61 -10.92 -4.03 10.01
N GLY A 62 -12.09 -3.77 9.42
CA GLY A 62 -13.38 -4.30 9.87
C GLY A 62 -14.22 -3.32 10.69
N TYR A 63 -13.81 -2.07 10.86
CA TYR A 63 -14.65 -1.05 11.46
C TYR A 63 -15.74 -0.60 10.48
N ASP A 64 -16.99 -0.56 10.91
CA ASP A 64 -18.09 -0.08 10.09
C ASP A 64 -18.64 1.23 10.68
N PRO A 65 -18.25 2.40 10.13
CA PRO A 65 -18.72 3.70 10.62
C PRO A 65 -20.20 3.96 10.28
N SER A 66 -20.83 3.13 9.45
CA SER A 66 -22.23 3.29 9.04
C SER A 66 -23.22 2.63 10.00
N LYS A 67 -22.73 1.84 10.98
CA LYS A 67 -23.57 1.24 12.03
C LYS A 67 -24.31 2.33 12.80
N TRP A 68 -25.63 2.37 12.64
CA TRP A 68 -26.51 3.27 13.42
C TRP A 68 -26.47 2.99 14.93
N TYR A 69 -26.35 1.71 15.30
CA TYR A 69 -26.20 1.28 16.69
C TYR A 69 -25.01 0.32 16.77
N ASP A 70 -23.97 0.75 17.47
CA ASP A 70 -22.80 -0.05 17.76
C ASP A 70 -22.71 -0.31 19.29
N PRO A 71 -23.16 -1.48 19.77
CA PRO A 71 -23.09 -1.81 21.19
C PRO A 71 -21.66 -2.02 21.70
N TYR A 72 -20.67 -2.14 20.81
CA TYR A 72 -19.26 -2.36 21.14
C TYR A 72 -18.41 -1.12 20.85
N TYR A 73 -19.01 0.04 20.62
CA TYR A 73 -18.27 1.30 20.56
C TYR A 73 -17.77 1.70 21.97
N PRO A 74 -16.48 2.07 22.14
CA PRO A 74 -15.44 2.27 21.12
C PRO A 74 -14.49 1.05 20.92
N ASP A 75 -14.77 -0.10 21.52
CA ASP A 75 -13.90 -1.28 21.45
C ASP A 75 -13.68 -1.80 20.02
N ASP A 76 -14.72 -1.80 19.18
CA ASP A 76 -14.63 -2.16 17.75
C ASP A 76 -13.67 -1.22 17.00
N LEU A 77 -13.78 0.10 17.24
CA LEU A 77 -12.89 1.10 16.68
C LEU A 77 -11.44 0.87 17.14
N HIS A 78 -11.23 0.65 18.44
CA HIS A 78 -9.90 0.37 18.97
C HIS A 78 -9.32 -0.94 18.43
N ALA A 79 -10.14 -1.96 18.20
CA ALA A 79 -9.71 -3.22 17.60
C ALA A 79 -9.22 -3.03 16.16
N ALA A 80 -9.98 -2.27 15.35
CA ALA A 80 -9.58 -1.90 14.00
C ALA A 80 -8.31 -1.05 14.00
N GLN A 81 -8.20 -0.05 14.89
CA GLN A 81 -7.00 0.79 15.00
C GLN A 81 -5.75 -0.04 15.31
N ARG A 82 -5.82 -0.99 16.27
CA ARG A 82 -4.71 -1.91 16.56
C ARG A 82 -4.32 -2.76 15.35
N GLN A 83 -5.27 -3.12 14.51
CA GLN A 83 -5.00 -3.86 13.28
C GLN A 83 -4.31 -2.97 12.23
N VAL A 84 -4.75 -1.72 12.07
CA VAL A 84 -4.08 -0.72 11.22
C VAL A 84 -2.64 -0.49 11.70
N ASP A 85 -2.42 -0.39 13.01
CA ASP A 85 -1.07 -0.23 13.58
C ASP A 85 -0.16 -1.42 13.27
N ARG A 86 -0.68 -2.66 13.36
CA ARG A 86 0.09 -3.86 12.95
C ARG A 86 0.45 -3.82 11.47
N TRP A 87 -0.48 -3.43 10.60
CA TRP A 87 -0.21 -3.28 9.17
C TRP A 87 0.80 -2.18 8.91
N TYR A 88 0.68 -1.05 9.60
CA TYR A 88 1.62 0.06 9.46
C TYR A 88 3.06 -0.39 9.77
N GLN A 89 3.26 -1.11 10.87
CA GLN A 89 4.57 -1.62 11.25
C GLN A 89 5.14 -2.64 10.23
N ALA A 90 4.29 -3.51 9.70
CA ALA A 90 4.72 -4.54 8.75
C ALA A 90 4.98 -3.98 7.33
N GLU A 91 4.10 -3.11 6.85
CA GLU A 91 3.97 -2.77 5.43
C GLU A 91 4.59 -1.41 5.08
N CYS A 92 4.66 -0.46 6.01
CA CYS A 92 5.10 0.90 5.73
C CYS A 92 6.61 1.06 5.93
N PRO A 93 7.37 1.54 4.91
CA PRO A 93 8.80 1.80 5.06
C PRO A 93 9.14 2.81 6.16
N GLN A 94 8.27 3.79 6.39
CA GLN A 94 8.45 4.85 7.38
C GLN A 94 8.54 4.29 8.81
N ALA A 95 7.78 3.25 9.11
CA ALA A 95 7.78 2.59 10.42
C ALA A 95 9.14 1.96 10.80
N ARG A 96 10.03 1.75 9.81
CA ARG A 96 11.37 1.17 10.00
C ARG A 96 12.48 2.22 10.02
N ALA A 97 12.15 3.46 9.66
CA ALA A 97 13.08 4.58 9.63
C ALA A 97 13.06 5.40 10.93
N ASP A 98 12.08 5.12 11.80
CA ASP A 98 11.93 5.65 13.16
C ASP A 98 12.61 4.72 14.18
#